data_AF-A0A512M4J3-F1
#
_entry.id   AF-A0A512M4J3-F1
#
_cell.length_a   1.000
_cell.length_b   1.000
_cell.length_c   1.000
_cell.angle_alpha   90.00
_cell.angle_beta   90.00
_cell.angle_gamma   90.00
#
_symmetry.space_group_name_H-M   'P 1'
#
loop_
_entity.id
_entity.type
_entity.pdbx_description
1 polymer ?
#
loop_
_entity_poly.entity_id
_entity_poly.type
_entity_poly.pdbx_seq_one_letter_code
_entity_poly.pdbx_strand_id
1 'polypeptide(L)'
;MAEMKGKTFRLERKSRVRKLFDLECVIEIKDDRLYETSTVYAAEAVPLKMLYHFMHAWKPSVSAYAAGIDAQPDKIIAGPLTDATDTVRKFYITQRVDWMAVHEPESGQFAVSRLLEAPELGKHVTMLWNVPGAYRKFYLMCFSKETVPAGFTGAWKMVTAFGAAGTETWESQARKVAKELR
;
A
#
# COMPACT_ATOMS: atom_id res chain seq x y z
N MET A 1 15.00 -2.20 27.55
CA MET A 1 14.56 -1.93 26.17
C MET A 1 15.80 -1.65 25.35
N ALA A 2 15.98 -2.30 24.20
CA ALA A 2 17.00 -1.90 23.25
C ALA A 2 16.44 -0.74 22.41
N GLU A 3 17.15 0.38 22.35
CA GLU A 3 16.81 1.54 21.52
C GLU A 3 17.75 1.53 20.30
N MET A 4 17.19 1.59 19.10
CA MET A 4 17.96 1.69 17.85
C MET A 4 17.73 3.09 17.26
N LYS A 5 18.82 3.80 16.95
CA LYS A 5 18.80 5.12 16.30
C LYS A 5 19.62 5.06 15.02
N GLY A 6 19.11 5.71 13.98
CA GLY A 6 19.79 5.83 12.71
C GLY A 6 19.14 6.91 11.85
N LYS A 7 19.91 7.51 10.95
CA LYS A 7 19.36 8.44 9.94
C LYS A 7 18.65 7.70 8.82
N THR A 8 19.15 6.51 8.50
CA THR A 8 18.61 5.66 7.45
C THR A 8 18.63 4.20 7.89
N PHE A 9 17.72 3.42 7.34
CA PHE A 9 17.68 1.96 7.44
C PHE A 9 17.43 1.40 6.05
N ARG A 10 18.08 0.27 5.71
CA ARG A 10 17.85 -0.43 4.45
C ARG A 10 17.88 -1.93 4.68
N LEU A 11 16.84 -2.59 4.23
CA LEU A 11 16.70 -4.04 4.20
C LEU A 11 16.55 -4.48 2.75
N GLU A 12 17.40 -5.41 2.33
CA GLU A 12 17.31 -6.04 1.03
C GLU A 12 17.01 -7.53 1.18
N ARG A 13 16.09 -8.03 0.38
CA ARG A 13 15.76 -9.44 0.31
C ARG A 13 15.69 -9.88 -1.14
N LYS A 14 16.48 -10.90 -1.47
CA LYS A 14 16.41 -11.60 -2.76
C LYS A 14 15.84 -12.99 -2.52
N SER A 15 14.94 -13.42 -3.38
CA SER A 15 14.38 -14.77 -3.31
C SER A 15 14.01 -15.30 -4.67
N ARG A 16 14.07 -16.62 -4.81
CA ARG A 16 13.65 -17.33 -6.00
C ARG A 16 12.48 -18.24 -5.64
N VAL A 17 11.35 -18.08 -6.33
CA VAL A 17 10.14 -18.88 -6.10
C VAL A 17 10.00 -19.91 -7.20
N ARG A 18 10.09 -21.20 -6.81
CA ARG A 18 9.92 -22.37 -7.70
C ARG A 18 10.79 -22.37 -8.96
N LYS A 19 11.93 -21.65 -8.96
CA LYS A 19 12.82 -21.40 -10.11
C LYS A 19 12.21 -20.57 -11.25
N LEU A 20 10.96 -20.10 -11.10
CA LEU A 20 10.24 -19.37 -12.14
C LEU A 20 10.26 -17.87 -11.92
N PHE A 21 10.25 -17.42 -10.66
CA PHE A 21 10.33 -16.02 -10.31
C PHE A 21 11.60 -15.69 -9.56
N ASP A 22 12.25 -14.60 -9.96
CA ASP A 22 13.24 -13.91 -9.15
C ASP A 22 12.62 -12.64 -8.58
N LEU A 23 12.71 -12.50 -7.26
CA LEU A 23 12.12 -11.41 -6.50
C LEU A 23 13.23 -10.65 -5.77
N GLU A 24 13.23 -9.33 -5.93
CA GLU A 24 14.04 -8.43 -5.13
C GLU A 24 13.13 -7.45 -4.41
N CYS A 25 13.18 -7.46 -3.08
CA CYS A 25 12.47 -6.52 -2.23
C CYS A 25 13.48 -5.64 -1.51
N VAL A 26 13.29 -4.34 -1.61
CA VAL A 26 14.09 -3.34 -0.91
C VAL A 26 13.15 -2.50 -0.07
N ILE A 27 13.44 -2.42 1.23
CA ILE A 27 12.75 -1.54 2.17
C ILE A 27 13.77 -0.53 2.69
N GLU A 28 13.44 0.76 2.58
CA GLU A 28 14.27 1.84 3.09
C GLU A 28 13.47 2.73 4.02
N ILE A 29 14.07 3.15 5.13
CA ILE A 29 13.58 4.26 5.94
C ILE A 29 14.60 5.38 5.79
N LYS A 30 14.16 6.54 5.30
CA LYS A 30 14.94 7.76 5.16
C LYS A 30 14.00 8.95 5.08
N ASP A 31 14.45 10.12 5.51
CA ASP A 31 13.67 11.36 5.43
C ASP A 31 12.26 11.22 6.05
N ASP A 32 12.18 10.49 7.17
CA ASP A 32 10.94 10.14 7.89
C ASP A 32 9.88 9.44 7.03
N ARG A 33 10.32 8.72 6.00
CA ARG A 33 9.47 7.99 5.04
C ARG A 33 9.92 6.55 4.91
N LEU A 34 8.94 5.67 4.71
CA LEU A 34 9.13 4.27 4.36
C LEU A 34 9.04 4.13 2.83
N TYR A 35 10.11 3.70 2.19
CA TYR A 35 10.14 3.36 0.77
C TYR A 35 10.19 1.85 0.61
N GLU A 36 9.36 1.32 -0.29
CA GLU A 36 9.29 -0.10 -0.59
C GLU A 36 9.40 -0.29 -2.11
N THR A 37 10.35 -1.09 -2.55
CA THR A 37 10.50 -1.50 -3.94
C THR A 37 10.37 -3.02 -4.02
N SER A 38 9.54 -3.51 -4.94
CA SER A 38 9.46 -4.93 -5.30
C SER A 38 9.72 -5.07 -6.79
N THR A 39 10.77 -5.80 -7.14
CA THR A 39 11.11 -6.15 -8.52
C THR A 39 10.83 -7.63 -8.73
N VAL A 40 10.13 -7.95 -9.81
CA VAL A 40 9.76 -9.31 -10.19
C VAL A 40 10.31 -9.58 -11.58
N TYR A 41 11.06 -10.66 -11.72
CA TYR A 41 11.40 -11.27 -13.01
C TYR A 41 10.74 -12.63 -13.14
N ALA A 42 10.18 -12.95 -14.30
CA ALA A 42 9.63 -14.26 -14.64
C ALA A 42 10.44 -14.90 -15.77
N ALA A 43 11.09 -16.05 -15.50
CA ALA A 43 11.89 -16.76 -16.49
C ALA A 43 11.03 -17.43 -17.58
N GLU A 44 9.83 -17.86 -17.20
CA GLU A 44 8.87 -18.54 -18.06
C GLU A 44 7.50 -17.89 -17.94
N ALA A 45 6.57 -18.26 -18.82
CA ALA A 45 5.19 -17.81 -18.71
C ALA A 45 4.52 -18.54 -17.54
N VAL A 46 4.01 -17.79 -16.56
CA VAL A 46 3.42 -18.37 -15.34
C VAL A 46 1.98 -17.94 -15.16
N PRO A 47 1.01 -18.87 -15.17
CA PRO A 47 -0.36 -18.54 -14.80
C PRO A 47 -0.44 -18.23 -13.31
N LEU A 48 -0.95 -17.05 -12.96
CA LEU A 48 -1.16 -16.62 -11.59
C LEU A 48 -2.64 -16.43 -11.29
N LYS A 49 -3.04 -16.86 -10.08
CA LYS A 49 -4.35 -16.49 -9.55
C LYS A 49 -4.36 -15.00 -9.16
N MET A 50 -3.31 -14.53 -8.51
CA MET A 50 -3.06 -13.13 -8.17
C MET A 50 -1.61 -12.93 -7.70
N LEU A 51 -1.14 -11.69 -7.77
CA LEU A 51 0.10 -11.21 -7.17
C LEU A 51 -0.21 -10.07 -6.21
N TYR A 52 0.46 -10.03 -5.05
CA TYR A 52 0.26 -8.98 -4.06
C TYR A 52 1.57 -8.26 -3.73
N HIS A 53 1.51 -6.93 -3.58
CA HIS A 53 2.59 -6.08 -3.09
C HIS A 53 2.12 -5.19 -1.92
N PHE A 54 3.08 -4.69 -1.14
CA PHE A 54 2.89 -3.65 -0.11
C PHE A 54 1.74 -3.93 0.87
N MET A 55 1.80 -5.05 1.58
CA MET A 55 0.76 -5.43 2.54
C MET A 55 0.94 -4.71 3.88
N HIS A 56 0.20 -3.64 4.12
CA HIS A 56 0.18 -2.95 5.40
C HIS A 56 -1.03 -3.36 6.21
N ALA A 57 -0.79 -3.96 7.38
CA ALA A 57 -1.82 -4.30 8.35
C ALA A 57 -1.85 -3.23 9.44
N TRP A 58 -2.93 -2.45 9.46
CA TRP A 58 -3.15 -1.41 10.45
C TRP A 58 -3.94 -1.92 11.64
N LYS A 59 -3.79 -1.23 12.78
CA LYS A 59 -4.53 -1.52 14.01
C LYS A 59 -6.05 -1.54 13.75
N PRO A 60 -6.82 -2.39 14.44
CA PRO A 60 -8.28 -2.38 14.37
C PRO A 60 -8.92 -1.01 14.69
N SER A 61 -8.26 -0.21 15.52
CA SER A 61 -8.70 1.14 15.93
C SER A 61 -8.65 2.18 14.80
N VAL A 62 -7.95 1.90 13.69
CA VAL A 62 -8.00 2.74 12.49
C VAL A 62 -9.44 2.86 12.00
N SER A 63 -9.93 4.10 11.97
CA SER A 63 -11.37 4.40 11.92
C SER A 63 -11.82 5.10 10.65
N ALA A 64 -10.89 5.58 9.82
CA ALA A 64 -11.23 6.27 8.58
C ALA A 64 -10.14 6.09 7.53
N TYR A 65 -10.53 6.28 6.27
CA TYR A 65 -9.64 6.25 5.12
C TYR A 65 -9.99 7.35 4.12
N ALA A 66 -9.00 7.72 3.31
CA ALA A 66 -9.17 8.61 2.17
C ALA A 66 -8.23 8.16 1.05
N ALA A 67 -8.67 8.22 -0.20
CA ALA A 67 -7.87 7.85 -1.35
C ALA A 67 -8.18 8.75 -2.54
N GLY A 68 -7.22 8.87 -3.46
CA GLY A 68 -7.36 9.76 -4.60
C GLY A 68 -6.63 9.27 -5.84
N ILE A 69 -7.10 9.78 -6.97
CA ILE A 69 -6.49 9.61 -8.29
C ILE A 69 -6.04 11.01 -8.73
N ASP A 70 -4.77 11.17 -9.07
CA ASP A 70 -4.16 12.46 -9.40
C ASP A 70 -4.80 13.10 -10.64
N ALA A 71 -5.24 12.28 -11.60
CA ALA A 71 -5.97 12.74 -12.77
C ALA A 71 -7.39 13.27 -12.46
N GLN A 72 -7.90 13.01 -11.26
CA GLN A 72 -9.23 13.45 -10.79
C GLN A 72 -9.12 14.02 -9.37
N PRO A 73 -8.42 15.14 -9.17
CA PRO A 73 -8.04 15.65 -7.83
C PRO A 73 -9.23 16.03 -6.93
N ASP A 74 -10.38 16.29 -7.53
CA ASP A 74 -11.63 16.62 -6.83
C ASP A 74 -12.44 15.37 -6.42
N LYS A 75 -12.10 14.19 -6.97
CA LYS A 75 -12.74 12.93 -6.60
C LYS A 75 -11.91 12.23 -5.53
N ILE A 76 -12.35 12.40 -4.29
CA ILE A 76 -11.82 11.70 -3.13
C ILE A 76 -12.75 10.53 -2.78
N ILE A 77 -12.15 9.39 -2.50
CA ILE A 77 -12.83 8.20 -2.01
C ILE A 77 -12.50 8.11 -0.54
N ALA A 78 -13.43 8.52 0.32
CA ALA A 78 -13.22 8.55 1.75
C ALA A 78 -14.42 7.95 2.47
N GLY A 79 -14.19 7.50 3.70
CA GLY A 79 -15.26 7.01 4.55
C GLY A 79 -14.76 6.46 5.87
N PRO A 80 -15.70 6.13 6.77
CA PRO A 80 -15.37 5.44 8.01
C PRO A 80 -14.98 3.99 7.73
N LEU A 81 -14.09 3.47 8.57
CA LEU A 81 -13.76 2.06 8.70
C LEU A 81 -14.45 1.55 9.95
N THR A 82 -15.49 0.74 9.79
CA THR A 82 -16.27 0.19 10.89
C THR A 82 -16.26 -1.33 10.86
N ASP A 83 -16.62 -1.95 11.98
CA ASP A 83 -16.89 -3.39 12.10
C ASP A 83 -18.39 -3.70 12.01
N ALA A 84 -19.15 -2.81 11.36
CA ALA A 84 -20.58 -3.01 11.16
C ALA A 84 -20.83 -4.29 10.34
N THR A 85 -21.87 -5.04 10.70
CA THR A 85 -22.19 -6.36 10.14
C THR A 85 -22.35 -6.37 8.63
N ASP A 86 -22.78 -5.25 8.06
CA ASP A 86 -22.95 -5.01 6.62
C ASP A 86 -21.64 -4.69 5.89
N THR A 87 -20.54 -4.40 6.59
CA THR A 87 -19.21 -4.09 6.04
C THR A 87 -18.12 -5.09 6.45
N VAL A 88 -18.46 -6.07 7.30
CA VAL A 88 -17.56 -7.16 7.70
C VAL A 88 -16.99 -7.88 6.47
N ARG A 89 -15.66 -7.99 6.41
CA ARG A 89 -14.91 -8.68 5.35
C ARG A 89 -15.15 -8.14 3.93
N LYS A 90 -15.78 -6.97 3.80
CA LYS A 90 -15.91 -6.27 2.52
C LYS A 90 -14.68 -5.43 2.25
N PHE A 91 -14.48 -5.13 0.97
CA PHE A 91 -13.46 -4.19 0.53
C PHE A 91 -14.06 -2.80 0.43
N TYR A 92 -13.37 -1.84 1.03
CA TYR A 92 -13.73 -0.42 0.97
C TYR A 92 -13.17 0.24 -0.29
N ILE A 93 -12.03 -0.26 -0.78
CA ILE A 93 -11.42 0.13 -2.04
C ILE A 93 -11.10 -1.14 -2.83
N THR A 94 -11.51 -1.17 -4.10
CA THR A 94 -11.18 -2.21 -5.09
C THR A 94 -10.95 -1.58 -6.46
N GLN A 95 -10.12 -0.54 -6.51
CA GLN A 95 -9.87 0.20 -7.73
C GLN A 95 -8.47 0.81 -7.73
N ARG A 96 -8.05 1.33 -8.89
CA ARG A 96 -6.80 2.07 -8.98
C ARG A 96 -6.94 3.42 -8.28
N VAL A 97 -5.99 3.71 -7.40
CA VAL A 97 -5.78 5.00 -6.75
C VAL A 97 -4.27 5.24 -6.71
N ASP A 98 -3.85 6.50 -6.80
CA ASP A 98 -2.42 6.84 -6.79
C ASP A 98 -1.91 6.95 -5.34
N TRP A 99 -2.80 7.29 -4.41
CA TRP A 99 -2.50 7.33 -2.99
C TRP A 99 -3.71 6.93 -2.14
N MET A 100 -3.42 6.47 -0.93
CA MET A 100 -4.40 6.13 0.11
C MET A 100 -3.84 6.53 1.47
N ALA A 101 -4.71 7.05 2.33
CA ALA A 101 -4.42 7.39 3.70
C ALA A 101 -5.38 6.68 4.66
N VAL A 102 -4.91 6.45 5.88
CA VAL A 102 -5.70 5.92 7.00
C VAL A 102 -5.44 6.73 8.26
N HIS A 103 -6.44 6.85 9.12
CA HIS A 103 -6.35 7.58 10.40
C HIS A 103 -6.60 6.67 11.60
N GLU A 104 -5.75 6.81 12.60
CA GLU A 104 -5.82 6.13 13.88
C GLU A 104 -6.13 7.18 14.97
N PRO A 105 -7.38 7.24 15.44
CA PRO A 105 -7.84 8.33 16.31
C PRO A 105 -7.29 8.25 17.73
N GLU A 106 -6.92 7.07 18.23
CA GLU A 106 -6.43 6.93 19.62
C GLU A 106 -5.05 7.58 19.81
N SER A 107 -4.18 7.47 18.81
CA SER A 107 -2.86 8.11 18.77
C SER A 107 -2.87 9.46 18.05
N GLY A 108 -3.95 9.78 17.32
CA GLY A 108 -4.01 10.95 16.45
C GLY A 108 -3.06 10.86 15.25
N GLN A 109 -2.61 9.66 14.88
CA GLN A 109 -1.69 9.45 13.77
C GLN A 109 -2.44 9.13 12.48
N PHE A 110 -1.84 9.48 11.35
CA PHE A 110 -2.26 9.00 10.04
C PHE A 110 -1.05 8.50 9.24
N ALA A 111 -1.31 7.59 8.31
CA ALA A 111 -0.34 7.14 7.33
C ALA A 111 -0.86 7.45 5.93
N VAL A 112 0.04 7.82 5.02
CA VAL A 112 -0.27 8.08 3.60
C VAL A 112 0.68 7.24 2.74
N SER A 113 0.13 6.27 2.02
CA SER A 113 0.85 5.42 1.07
C SER A 113 0.55 5.87 -0.35
N ARG A 114 1.59 6.11 -1.16
CA ARG A 114 1.51 6.49 -2.57
C ARG A 114 2.29 5.52 -3.43
N LEU A 115 1.66 5.09 -4.53
CA LEU A 115 2.33 4.33 -5.57
C LEU A 115 3.15 5.30 -6.44
N LEU A 116 4.46 5.10 -6.51
CA LEU A 116 5.39 5.90 -7.30
C LEU A 116 5.62 5.31 -8.68
N GLU A 117 5.67 3.98 -8.75
CA GLU A 117 5.97 3.24 -9.96
C GLU A 117 5.20 1.92 -9.96
N ALA A 118 4.68 1.54 -11.12
CA ALA A 118 4.18 0.21 -11.39
C ALA A 118 4.34 -0.05 -12.90
N PRO A 119 4.57 -1.31 -13.31
CA PRO A 119 4.56 -1.68 -14.71
C PRO A 119 3.17 -1.48 -15.31
N GLU A 120 3.13 -1.17 -16.62
CA GLU A 120 1.88 -1.10 -17.38
C GLU A 120 1.21 -2.48 -17.47
N LEU A 121 2.02 -3.52 -17.66
CA LEU A 121 1.55 -4.90 -17.73
C LEU A 121 1.10 -5.44 -16.36
N GLY A 122 0.04 -6.24 -16.37
CA GLY A 122 -0.53 -6.89 -15.18
C GLY A 122 -1.54 -6.04 -14.42
N LYS A 123 -1.67 -4.75 -14.81
CA LYS A 123 -2.47 -3.72 -14.15
C LYS A 123 -2.19 -3.68 -12.63
N HIS A 124 -2.85 -2.79 -11.93
CA HIS A 124 -2.84 -2.83 -10.47
C HIS A 124 -4.13 -2.23 -9.92
N VAL A 125 -4.58 -2.80 -8.81
CA VAL A 125 -5.68 -2.27 -8.03
C VAL A 125 -5.27 -2.19 -6.57
N THR A 126 -5.67 -1.10 -5.94
CA THR A 126 -5.53 -0.94 -4.50
C THR A 126 -6.71 -1.63 -3.82
N MET A 127 -6.39 -2.36 -2.75
CA MET A 127 -7.34 -3.10 -1.95
C MET A 127 -7.27 -2.60 -0.51
N LEU A 128 -8.41 -2.19 0.04
CA LEU A 128 -8.56 -1.89 1.46
C LEU A 128 -9.59 -2.83 2.08
N TRP A 129 -9.12 -3.75 2.92
CA TRP A 129 -9.92 -4.84 3.48
C TRP A 129 -10.09 -4.68 4.99
N ASN A 130 -11.33 -4.80 5.46
CA ASN A 130 -11.59 -4.90 6.89
C ASN A 130 -11.68 -6.35 7.35
N VAL A 131 -10.86 -6.72 8.34
CA VAL A 131 -11.01 -7.97 9.08
C VAL A 131 -11.29 -7.60 10.55
N PRO A 132 -12.57 -7.67 10.97
CA PRO A 132 -12.99 -7.23 12.31
C PRO A 132 -12.18 -7.88 13.43
N GLY A 133 -11.82 -7.07 14.42
CA GLY A 133 -11.02 -7.51 15.57
C GLY A 133 -9.58 -7.92 15.28
N ALA A 134 -9.12 -7.90 14.02
CA ALA A 134 -7.77 -8.30 13.64
C ALA A 134 -6.97 -7.16 13.03
N TYR A 135 -7.42 -6.59 11.91
CA TYR A 135 -6.71 -5.51 11.21
C TYR A 135 -7.55 -4.81 10.15
N ARG A 136 -7.09 -3.62 9.73
CA ARG A 136 -7.45 -2.99 8.45
C ARG A 136 -6.28 -3.19 7.50
N LYS A 137 -6.46 -3.95 6.42
CA LYS A 137 -5.36 -4.31 5.52
C LYS A 137 -5.42 -3.56 4.21
N PHE A 138 -4.36 -2.81 3.94
CA PHE A 138 -4.07 -2.25 2.63
C PHE A 138 -3.10 -3.15 1.88
N TYR A 139 -3.31 -3.31 0.57
CA TYR A 139 -2.36 -3.97 -0.32
C TYR A 139 -2.63 -3.63 -1.78
N LEU A 140 -1.59 -3.79 -2.61
CA LEU A 140 -1.70 -3.70 -4.06
C LEU A 140 -1.90 -5.11 -4.63
N MET A 141 -2.86 -5.29 -5.53
CA MET A 141 -3.08 -6.55 -6.25
C MET A 141 -2.82 -6.34 -7.75
N CYS A 142 -2.05 -7.26 -8.34
CA CYS A 142 -1.65 -7.27 -9.75
C CYS A 142 -1.85 -8.67 -10.35
N PHE A 143 -1.87 -8.79 -11.68
CA PHE A 143 -1.95 -10.08 -12.40
C PHE A 143 -3.06 -11.00 -11.86
N SER A 144 -4.29 -10.48 -11.74
CA SER A 144 -5.43 -11.21 -11.16
C SER A 144 -6.07 -12.12 -12.20
N LYS A 145 -5.86 -13.44 -12.07
CA LYS A 145 -6.24 -14.48 -13.05
C LYS A 145 -5.59 -14.27 -14.43
N GLU A 146 -4.33 -13.85 -14.42
CA GLU A 146 -3.55 -13.55 -15.63
C GLU A 146 -2.28 -14.41 -15.68
N THR A 147 -1.70 -14.51 -16.87
CA THR A 147 -0.39 -15.13 -17.07
C THR A 147 0.67 -14.04 -17.11
N VAL A 148 1.67 -14.11 -16.23
CA VAL A 148 2.89 -13.31 -16.35
C VAL A 148 3.71 -13.88 -17.51
N PRO A 149 4.09 -13.09 -18.53
CA PRO A 149 4.79 -13.63 -19.68
C PRO A 149 6.26 -13.98 -19.34
N ALA A 150 6.82 -14.91 -20.11
CA ALA A 150 8.24 -15.23 -20.04
C ALA A 150 9.08 -13.99 -20.34
N GLY A 151 10.17 -13.79 -19.59
CA GLY A 151 11.04 -12.64 -19.71
C GLY A 151 10.48 -11.35 -19.09
N PHE A 152 9.28 -11.38 -18.49
CA PHE A 152 8.74 -10.21 -17.80
C PHE A 152 9.69 -9.71 -16.72
N THR A 153 9.93 -8.40 -16.69
CA THR A 153 10.57 -7.71 -15.57
C THR A 153 9.72 -6.49 -15.22
N GLY A 154 9.27 -6.40 -13.96
CA GLY A 154 8.48 -5.28 -13.49
C GLY A 154 8.92 -4.83 -12.11
N ALA A 155 8.90 -3.52 -11.86
CA ALA A 155 9.18 -2.93 -10.57
C ALA A 155 7.96 -2.15 -10.08
N TRP A 156 7.59 -2.37 -8.83
CA TRP A 156 6.63 -1.58 -8.11
C TRP A 156 7.37 -0.79 -7.04
N LYS A 157 7.04 0.49 -6.90
CA LYS A 157 7.61 1.36 -5.87
C LYS A 157 6.50 2.08 -5.13
N MET A 158 6.59 2.04 -3.81
CA MET A 158 5.68 2.75 -2.90
C MET A 158 6.48 3.59 -1.93
N VAL A 159 5.92 4.74 -1.58
CA VAL A 159 6.35 5.52 -0.43
C VAL A 159 5.20 5.64 0.56
N THR A 160 5.50 5.47 1.84
CA THR A 160 4.56 5.72 2.94
C THR A 160 5.16 6.78 3.86
N ALA A 161 4.41 7.86 4.08
CA ALA A 161 4.71 8.87 5.09
C ALA A 161 3.72 8.79 6.23
N PHE A 162 4.12 9.37 7.37
CA PHE A 162 3.33 9.41 8.59
C PHE A 162 3.13 10.85 9.02
N GLY A 163 2.03 11.11 9.73
CA GLY A 163 1.76 12.41 10.32
C GLY A 163 0.86 12.30 11.53
N ALA A 164 0.61 13.44 12.16
CA ALA A 164 -0.28 13.55 13.30
C ALA A 164 -1.31 14.66 13.06
N ALA A 165 -2.58 14.37 13.31
CA ALA A 165 -3.69 15.30 13.18
C ALA A 165 -4.93 14.79 13.93
N GLY A 166 -5.75 15.71 14.41
CA GLY A 166 -7.05 15.39 15.00
C GLY A 166 -8.06 14.91 13.96
N THR A 167 -9.12 14.24 14.42
CA THR A 167 -10.18 13.65 13.60
C THR A 167 -10.84 14.63 12.61
N GLU A 168 -10.87 15.93 12.92
CA GLU A 168 -11.46 16.94 12.04
C GLU A 168 -10.50 17.43 10.93
N THR A 169 -9.18 17.26 11.12
CA THR A 169 -8.17 17.89 10.24
C THR A 169 -7.30 16.88 9.50
N TRP A 170 -7.28 15.62 9.93
CA TRP A 170 -6.38 14.59 9.38
C TRP A 170 -6.52 14.42 7.87
N GLU A 171 -7.74 14.44 7.32
CA GLU A 171 -7.92 14.22 5.88
C GLU A 171 -7.25 15.33 5.06
N SER A 172 -7.41 16.59 5.49
CA SER A 172 -6.78 17.73 4.83
C SER A 172 -5.25 17.66 4.90
N GLN A 173 -4.69 17.19 6.01
CA GLN A 173 -3.24 17.03 6.19
C GLN A 173 -2.72 15.85 5.39
N ALA A 174 -3.42 14.71 5.41
CA ALA A 174 -3.10 13.55 4.60
C ALA A 174 -3.08 13.87 3.11
N ARG A 175 -4.01 14.70 2.63
CA ARG A 175 -4.03 15.19 1.24
C ARG A 175 -2.84 16.08 0.89
N LYS A 176 -2.35 16.90 1.82
CA LYS A 176 -1.12 17.69 1.62
C LYS A 176 0.08 16.78 1.50
N VAL A 177 0.24 15.84 2.44
CA VAL A 177 1.29 14.82 2.40
C VAL A 177 1.23 14.02 1.11
N ALA A 178 0.05 13.57 0.67
CA ALA A 178 -0.12 12.84 -0.58
C ALA A 178 0.36 13.61 -1.83
N LYS A 179 0.31 14.95 -1.81
CA LYS A 179 0.84 15.80 -2.89
C LYS A 179 2.37 15.93 -2.81
N GLU A 180 2.93 16.01 -1.60
CA GLU A 180 4.38 16.09 -1.35
C GLU A 180 5.13 14.78 -1.64
N LEU A 181 4.40 13.66 -1.73
CA LEU A 181 4.94 12.36 -2.07
C LEU A 181 5.05 12.10 -3.58
N ARG A 182 4.62 13.05 -4.42
CA ARG A 182 4.71 12.94 -5.90
C ARG A 182 6.15 12.90 -6.39
#